data_AF-A0AAN9BY25-F1
#
_entry.id   AF-A0AAN9BY25-F1
#
_cell.length_a   1.000
_cell.length_b   1.000
_cell.length_c   1.000
_cell.angle_alpha   90.00
_cell.angle_beta   90.00
_cell.angle_gamma   90.00
#
_symmetry.space_group_name_H-M   'P 1'
#
loop_
_entity.id
_entity.type
_entity.pdbx_description
1 polymer ?
#
loop_
_entity_poly.entity_id
_entity_poly.type
_entity_poly.pdbx_seq_one_letter_code
_entity_poly.pdbx_strand_id
1 'polypeptide(L)'
;MTSQHDSEQTQMLDLARLQAGDDNTERTVIPIGTNEEEREEEKEEEEEEEEERQKWTHSCEFVLSLVGYAVGVSNLWRFPYLCLKNGGGAFLIPFFFFLTLAGIPLFYMEVCLGQFSGTSSLFVWKLCPLFRGLGYCMILVSAMACIYYNAVLSWILYYLYSSFTKDLPWGRCGHWWNTPTCIDPVSSCNSSAFTSNDSLSLCYLGDDVGNESLVNSTVSWNNASETVLSAYELAPKSAAEEFWQYNVLRKSSGLHELGPIQTHSALCLLVAWMLVSLCLVRGVKSLGKVVYVTALLPYLLLTIFLVRGAMLPGAGDGILFYLRPDFSRLTNFTVWIEACLQVFYSLGPAWGGLITMASFNQFHNNCFRDAIIGSMADGLTSFYGGFVIFSVVGFMAKEANTTVDKVATQGPGLALVAYPEAISKLPLPPLWAVMFFTMLLALGLDSQVSCTVKPRF
;
A
#
# COMPACT_ATOMS: atom_id res chain seq x y z
N MET A 1 -56.87 -18.18 -59.32
CA MET A 1 -57.73 -17.00 -59.05
C MET A 1 -58.02 -16.96 -57.55
N THR A 2 -56.99 -16.77 -56.74
CA THR A 2 -57.07 -16.80 -55.27
C THR A 2 -56.09 -15.80 -54.68
N SER A 3 -56.01 -14.62 -55.29
CA SER A 3 -55.31 -13.44 -54.76
C SER A 3 -56.15 -12.16 -54.90
N GLN A 4 -57.47 -12.30 -54.95
CA GLN A 4 -58.40 -11.18 -55.15
C GLN A 4 -59.61 -11.23 -54.19
N HIS A 5 -59.62 -12.15 -53.21
CA HIS A 5 -60.72 -12.25 -52.23
C HIS A 5 -60.35 -11.76 -50.82
N ASP A 6 -59.06 -11.66 -50.48
CA ASP A 6 -58.62 -11.23 -49.13
C ASP A 6 -58.42 -9.71 -48.98
N SER A 7 -58.51 -8.92 -50.06
CA SER A 7 -58.35 -7.46 -49.99
C SER A 7 -59.67 -6.71 -49.70
N GLU A 8 -60.83 -7.39 -49.75
CA GLU A 8 -62.13 -6.77 -49.52
C GLU A 8 -62.63 -6.90 -48.06
N GLN A 9 -62.06 -7.80 -47.25
CA GLN A 9 -62.39 -7.88 -45.82
C GLN A 9 -61.68 -6.80 -44.98
N THR A 10 -60.54 -6.29 -45.42
CA THR A 10 -59.76 -5.30 -44.66
C THR A 10 -60.31 -3.88 -44.79
N GLN A 11 -61.06 -3.55 -45.86
CA GLN A 11 -61.65 -2.21 -46.03
C GLN A 11 -63.02 -2.02 -45.35
N MET A 12 -63.72 -3.09 -44.97
CA MET A 12 -65.06 -2.98 -44.37
C MET A 12 -65.04 -2.88 -42.83
N LEU A 13 -63.93 -3.21 -42.17
CA LEU A 13 -63.76 -3.08 -40.72
C LEU A 13 -63.28 -1.68 -40.28
N ASP A 14 -62.60 -0.94 -41.16
CA ASP A 14 -62.14 0.43 -40.86
C ASP A 14 -63.22 1.50 -41.05
N LEU A 15 -64.30 1.19 -41.77
CA LEU A 15 -65.46 2.09 -41.95
C LEU A 15 -66.50 2.00 -40.83
N ALA A 16 -66.42 1.00 -39.94
CA ALA A 16 -67.37 0.82 -38.84
C ALA A 16 -66.99 1.58 -37.55
N ARG A 17 -65.82 2.23 -37.50
CA ARG A 17 -65.35 2.98 -36.31
C ARG A 17 -65.43 4.50 -36.42
N LEU A 18 -65.92 5.05 -37.55
CA LEU A 18 -65.89 6.50 -37.81
C LEU A 18 -67.26 7.22 -37.79
N GLN A 19 -68.38 6.58 -37.42
CA GLN A 19 -69.70 7.25 -37.46
C GLN A 19 -70.67 6.92 -36.31
N ALA A 20 -70.24 7.10 -35.07
CA ALA A 20 -71.13 7.45 -33.96
C ALA A 20 -70.28 8.25 -32.98
N GLY A 21 -70.44 9.56 -32.80
CA GLY A 21 -71.66 10.34 -32.69
C GLY A 21 -71.43 11.20 -31.45
N ASP A 22 -71.03 12.44 -31.71
CA ASP A 22 -70.71 13.49 -30.75
C ASP A 22 -71.96 13.89 -29.96
N ASP A 23 -71.88 13.89 -28.62
CA ASP A 23 -72.70 14.77 -27.78
C ASP A 23 -72.05 14.97 -26.39
N ASN A 24 -71.33 16.09 -26.28
CA ASN A 24 -71.23 17.02 -25.15
C ASN A 24 -70.73 16.56 -23.75
N THR A 25 -69.57 17.16 -23.41
CA THR A 25 -69.07 17.57 -22.08
C THR A 25 -68.66 16.50 -21.05
N GLU A 26 -67.37 16.16 -21.01
CA GLU A 26 -66.54 16.28 -19.79
C GLU A 26 -65.04 16.10 -20.06
N ARG A 27 -64.25 17.08 -19.58
CA ARG A 27 -62.80 17.08 -19.27
C ARG A 27 -61.83 16.38 -20.24
N THR A 28 -60.94 17.19 -20.82
CA THR A 28 -59.56 16.79 -21.14
C THR A 28 -58.91 16.09 -19.93
N VAL A 29 -58.78 14.77 -20.01
CA VAL A 29 -57.79 14.01 -19.23
C VAL A 29 -56.67 13.67 -20.20
N ILE A 30 -55.61 14.47 -20.13
CA ILE A 30 -54.29 14.08 -20.67
C ILE A 30 -53.89 12.85 -19.85
N PRO A 31 -53.58 11.68 -20.45
CA PRO A 31 -52.98 10.60 -19.68
C PRO A 31 -51.54 11.04 -19.35
N ILE A 32 -51.39 11.67 -18.19
CA ILE A 32 -50.13 11.82 -17.49
C ILE A 32 -49.99 10.51 -16.71
N GLY A 33 -49.27 9.54 -17.26
CA GLY A 33 -49.15 8.23 -16.60
C GLY A 33 -48.08 7.29 -17.16
N THR A 34 -47.62 7.43 -18.39
CA THR A 34 -46.66 6.47 -18.97
C THR A 34 -45.21 6.67 -18.55
N ASN A 35 -44.84 7.87 -18.05
CA ASN A 35 -43.45 8.15 -17.63
C ASN A 35 -43.12 7.66 -16.22
N GLU A 36 -44.11 7.35 -15.39
CA GLU A 36 -43.88 6.79 -14.05
C GLU A 36 -43.74 5.27 -14.14
N GLU A 37 -44.60 4.59 -14.91
CA GLU A 37 -44.49 3.15 -15.17
C GLU A 37 -43.21 2.79 -15.94
N GLU A 38 -42.83 3.51 -17.01
CA GLU A 38 -41.56 3.25 -17.72
C GLU A 38 -40.33 3.56 -16.85
N ARG A 39 -40.43 4.53 -15.93
CA ARG A 39 -39.34 4.87 -14.99
C ARG A 39 -39.28 3.91 -13.81
N GLU A 40 -40.41 3.32 -13.43
CA GLU A 40 -40.49 2.24 -12.45
C GLU A 40 -39.98 0.94 -13.06
N GLU A 41 -40.30 0.63 -14.32
CA GLU A 41 -39.72 -0.50 -15.07
C GLU A 41 -38.22 -0.31 -15.32
N GLU A 42 -37.74 0.88 -15.72
CA GLU A 42 -36.29 1.14 -15.82
C GLU A 42 -35.59 1.04 -14.45
N LYS A 43 -36.27 1.44 -13.36
CA LYS A 43 -35.74 1.27 -12.00
C LYS A 43 -35.78 -0.16 -11.52
N GLU A 44 -36.82 -0.92 -11.85
CA GLU A 44 -36.94 -2.34 -11.52
C GLU A 44 -35.93 -3.15 -12.35
N GLU A 45 -35.68 -2.80 -13.61
CA GLU A 45 -34.60 -3.38 -14.42
C GLU A 45 -33.22 -2.96 -13.89
N GLU A 46 -33.02 -1.72 -13.44
CA GLU A 46 -31.77 -1.29 -12.76
C GLU A 46 -31.59 -1.98 -11.40
N GLU A 47 -32.66 -2.20 -10.62
CA GLU A 47 -32.64 -2.91 -9.34
C GLU A 47 -32.48 -4.44 -9.53
N GLU A 48 -33.07 -5.03 -10.57
CA GLU A 48 -32.85 -6.43 -10.99
C GLU A 48 -31.44 -6.63 -11.58
N GLU A 49 -30.87 -5.65 -12.30
CA GLU A 49 -29.45 -5.64 -12.69
C GLU A 49 -28.50 -5.48 -11.49
N GLU A 50 -28.91 -4.77 -10.43
CA GLU A 50 -28.18 -4.73 -9.15
C GLU A 50 -28.27 -6.08 -8.39
N GLU A 51 -29.39 -6.80 -8.49
CA GLU A 51 -29.55 -8.17 -7.98
C GLU A 51 -28.86 -9.24 -8.85
N GLU A 52 -28.68 -9.00 -10.16
CA GLU A 52 -27.85 -9.80 -11.06
C GLU A 52 -26.36 -9.63 -10.70
N ARG A 53 -25.94 -10.42 -9.70
CA ARG A 53 -24.57 -10.91 -9.48
C ARG A 53 -23.50 -10.06 -10.20
N GLN A 54 -23.06 -8.96 -9.61
CA GLN A 54 -21.89 -8.24 -10.13
C GLN A 54 -20.72 -9.22 -10.31
N LYS A 55 -20.14 -9.28 -11.51
CA LYS A 55 -18.99 -10.14 -11.84
C LYS A 55 -17.83 -9.28 -12.28
N TRP A 56 -16.63 -9.85 -12.22
CA TRP A 56 -15.46 -9.29 -12.89
C TRP A 56 -15.72 -9.15 -14.40
N THR A 57 -15.35 -8.02 -14.99
CA THR A 57 -15.59 -7.79 -16.43
C THR A 57 -14.63 -8.65 -17.25
N HIS A 58 -13.38 -8.77 -16.78
CA HIS A 58 -12.38 -9.64 -17.39
C HIS A 58 -11.63 -10.47 -16.35
N SER A 59 -11.22 -11.70 -16.70
CA SER A 59 -10.42 -12.56 -15.81
C SER A 59 -9.08 -11.91 -15.39
N CYS A 60 -8.52 -11.04 -16.22
CA CYS A 60 -7.29 -10.31 -15.90
C CYS A 60 -7.50 -9.31 -14.74
N GLU A 61 -8.68 -8.70 -14.62
CA GLU A 61 -9.01 -7.79 -13.51
C GLU A 61 -8.98 -8.54 -12.19
N PHE A 62 -9.59 -9.73 -12.15
CA PHE A 62 -9.56 -10.59 -10.97
C PHE A 62 -8.13 -10.99 -10.57
N VAL A 63 -7.32 -11.46 -11.53
CA VAL A 63 -5.92 -11.85 -11.26
C VAL A 63 -5.10 -10.66 -10.77
N LEU A 64 -5.25 -9.49 -11.38
CA LEU A 64 -4.56 -8.26 -10.94
C LEU A 64 -5.03 -7.82 -9.55
N SER A 65 -6.31 -7.98 -9.22
CA SER A 65 -6.81 -7.72 -7.85
C SER A 65 -6.24 -8.71 -6.83
N LEU A 66 -6.08 -10.00 -7.16
CA LEU A 66 -5.39 -10.95 -6.30
C LEU A 66 -3.91 -10.56 -6.09
N VAL A 67 -3.24 -10.10 -7.15
CA VAL A 67 -1.86 -9.61 -7.07
C VAL A 67 -1.78 -8.34 -6.21
N GLY A 68 -2.67 -7.35 -6.41
CA GLY A 68 -2.69 -6.11 -5.61
C GLY A 68 -3.09 -6.33 -4.14
N TYR A 69 -3.88 -7.37 -3.86
CA TYR A 69 -4.16 -7.79 -2.49
C TYR A 69 -2.92 -8.37 -1.80
N ALA A 70 -2.21 -9.27 -2.48
CA ALA A 70 -1.05 -9.97 -1.90
C ALA A 70 0.20 -9.09 -1.87
N VAL A 71 0.44 -8.30 -2.93
CA VAL A 71 1.57 -7.38 -3.04
C VAL A 71 1.21 -6.06 -2.37
N GLY A 72 1.71 -5.85 -1.16
CA GLY A 72 1.52 -4.63 -0.40
C GLY A 72 2.82 -3.91 -0.08
N VAL A 73 2.69 -2.90 0.78
CA VAL A 73 3.82 -2.09 1.25
C VAL A 73 4.84 -2.92 2.07
N SER A 74 4.36 -3.99 2.71
CA SER A 74 5.19 -4.93 3.48
C SER A 74 6.24 -5.66 2.62
N ASN A 75 5.95 -5.93 1.35
CA ASN A 75 6.88 -6.57 0.42
C ASN A 75 8.13 -5.71 0.19
N LEU A 76 8.01 -4.37 0.28
CA LEU A 76 9.11 -3.45 0.02
C LEU A 76 9.91 -3.08 1.26
N TRP A 77 9.31 -3.02 2.45
CA TRP A 77 10.07 -2.64 3.65
C TRP A 77 10.29 -3.78 4.65
N ARG A 78 9.37 -4.73 4.74
CA ARG A 78 9.41 -5.74 5.82
C ARG A 78 10.21 -6.93 5.36
N PHE A 79 9.94 -7.43 4.16
CA PHE A 79 10.66 -8.56 3.62
C PHE A 79 12.18 -8.31 3.49
N PRO A 80 12.66 -7.17 2.93
CA PRO A 80 14.09 -6.90 2.88
C PRO A 80 14.71 -6.74 4.27
N TYR A 81 13.99 -6.11 5.20
CA TYR A 81 14.41 -6.00 6.60
C TYR A 81 14.58 -7.38 7.27
N LEU A 82 13.65 -8.31 7.04
CA LEU A 82 13.76 -9.67 7.56
C LEU A 82 14.93 -10.42 6.92
N CYS A 83 15.18 -10.24 5.62
CA CYS A 83 16.36 -10.79 4.97
C CYS A 83 17.64 -10.24 5.63
N LEU A 84 17.70 -8.94 5.92
CA LEU A 84 18.86 -8.31 6.55
C LEU A 84 19.14 -8.87 7.95
N LYS A 85 18.09 -9.07 8.75
CA LYS A 85 18.20 -9.60 10.12
C LYS A 85 18.55 -11.10 10.17
N ASN A 86 18.03 -11.88 9.23
CA ASN A 86 18.01 -13.35 9.32
C ASN A 86 19.01 -14.07 8.40
N GLY A 87 20.11 -13.41 8.03
CA GLY A 87 21.20 -14.06 7.30
C GLY A 87 21.12 -13.94 5.77
N GLY A 88 20.53 -12.83 5.29
CA GLY A 88 20.51 -12.46 3.88
C GLY A 88 19.84 -13.52 3.02
N GLY A 89 20.61 -14.05 2.06
CA GLY A 89 20.12 -15.03 1.09
C GLY A 89 19.67 -16.35 1.72
N ALA A 90 20.16 -16.68 2.91
CA ALA A 90 19.74 -17.90 3.62
C ALA A 90 18.26 -17.85 4.01
N PHE A 91 17.72 -16.66 4.35
CA PHE A 91 16.31 -16.47 4.72
C PHE A 91 15.32 -16.82 3.59
N LEU A 92 15.77 -16.78 2.33
CA LEU A 92 14.94 -17.13 1.17
C LEU A 92 14.51 -18.62 1.21
N ILE A 93 15.32 -19.49 1.80
CA ILE A 93 15.03 -20.93 1.92
C ILE A 93 13.77 -21.18 2.75
N PRO A 94 13.70 -20.78 4.04
CA PRO A 94 12.49 -20.96 4.84
C PRO A 94 11.31 -20.15 4.29
N PHE A 95 11.55 -18.99 3.68
CA PHE A 95 10.48 -18.19 3.05
C PHE A 95 9.78 -18.95 1.91
N PHE A 96 10.54 -19.43 0.90
CA PHE A 96 9.96 -20.18 -0.22
C PHE A 96 9.43 -21.55 0.21
N PHE A 97 10.01 -22.16 1.25
CA PHE A 97 9.48 -23.38 1.87
C PHE A 97 8.07 -23.16 2.42
N PHE A 98 7.85 -22.14 3.25
CA PHE A 98 6.51 -21.85 3.78
C PHE A 98 5.57 -21.30 2.71
N LEU A 99 6.07 -20.54 1.73
CA LEU A 99 5.26 -20.08 0.60
C LEU A 99 4.66 -21.28 -0.15
N THR A 100 5.48 -22.26 -0.51
CA THR A 100 5.03 -23.42 -1.29
C THR A 100 4.18 -24.41 -0.48
N LEU A 101 4.53 -24.68 0.78
CA LEU A 101 3.84 -25.69 1.58
C LEU A 101 2.61 -25.19 2.35
N ALA A 102 2.56 -23.91 2.71
CA ALA A 102 1.47 -23.34 3.50
C ALA A 102 0.78 -22.17 2.77
N GLY A 103 1.55 -21.24 2.23
CA GLY A 103 1.03 -20.04 1.57
C GLY A 103 0.13 -20.36 0.37
N ILE A 104 0.66 -21.03 -0.65
CA ILE A 104 -0.06 -21.37 -1.88
C ILE A 104 -1.29 -22.24 -1.57
N PRO A 105 -1.21 -23.33 -0.77
CA PRO A 105 -2.39 -24.14 -0.47
C PRO A 105 -3.50 -23.36 0.25
N LEU A 106 -3.18 -22.52 1.24
CA LEU A 106 -4.17 -21.72 1.96
C LEU A 106 -4.79 -20.65 1.07
N PHE A 107 -3.97 -19.96 0.26
CA PHE A 107 -4.43 -18.96 -0.69
C PHE A 107 -5.38 -19.59 -1.72
N TYR A 108 -5.00 -20.74 -2.29
CA TYR A 108 -5.84 -21.48 -3.23
C TYR A 108 -7.14 -21.97 -2.58
N MET A 109 -7.08 -22.48 -1.35
CA MET A 109 -8.25 -22.94 -0.62
C MET A 109 -9.28 -21.81 -0.46
N GLU A 110 -8.87 -20.60 -0.07
CA GLU A 110 -9.80 -19.48 0.09
C GLU A 110 -10.38 -18.97 -1.22
N VAL A 111 -9.56 -18.87 -2.27
CA VAL A 111 -10.04 -18.48 -3.60
C VAL A 111 -11.04 -19.51 -4.13
N CYS A 112 -10.76 -20.81 -3.98
CA CYS A 112 -11.66 -21.89 -4.37
C CYS A 112 -12.97 -21.84 -3.56
N LEU A 113 -12.87 -21.67 -2.24
CA LEU A 113 -14.03 -21.60 -1.35
C LEU A 113 -14.93 -20.39 -1.67
N GLY A 114 -14.33 -19.22 -1.94
CA GLY A 114 -15.06 -18.02 -2.34
C GLY A 114 -15.75 -18.17 -3.69
N GLN A 115 -15.04 -18.68 -4.70
CA GLN A 115 -15.58 -18.90 -6.04
C GLN A 115 -16.69 -19.98 -6.07
N PHE A 116 -16.51 -21.08 -5.32
CA PHE A 116 -17.49 -22.15 -5.25
C PHE A 116 -18.75 -21.74 -4.51
N SER A 117 -18.62 -21.06 -3.37
CA SER A 117 -19.77 -20.61 -2.59
C SER A 117 -20.50 -19.44 -3.23
N GLY A 118 -19.79 -18.56 -3.95
CA GLY A 118 -20.35 -17.33 -4.49
C GLY A 118 -20.89 -16.37 -3.42
N THR A 119 -20.47 -16.55 -2.17
CA THR A 119 -20.90 -15.75 -1.00
C THR A 119 -19.71 -15.10 -0.31
N SER A 120 -19.97 -14.07 0.51
CA SER A 120 -18.92 -13.44 1.30
C SER A 120 -18.34 -14.32 2.42
N SER A 121 -17.20 -13.89 2.97
CA SER A 121 -16.52 -14.53 4.11
C SER A 121 -17.39 -14.75 5.36
N LEU A 122 -18.48 -14.00 5.51
CA LEU A 122 -19.43 -14.20 6.61
C LEU A 122 -20.33 -15.42 6.38
N PHE A 123 -20.86 -15.58 5.16
CA PHE A 123 -21.85 -16.60 4.83
C PHE A 123 -21.25 -17.89 4.31
N VAL A 124 -19.98 -17.88 3.92
CA VAL A 124 -19.26 -19.08 3.45
C VAL A 124 -19.29 -20.23 4.46
N TRP A 125 -19.34 -19.92 5.76
CA TRP A 125 -19.40 -20.88 6.85
C TRP A 125 -20.77 -21.56 7.02
N LYS A 126 -21.76 -21.27 6.15
CA LYS A 126 -22.95 -22.13 5.98
C LYS A 126 -22.57 -23.59 5.67
N LEU A 127 -21.36 -23.83 5.15
CA LEU A 127 -20.76 -25.15 4.98
C LEU A 127 -20.65 -25.93 6.31
N CYS A 128 -20.29 -25.26 7.41
CA CYS A 128 -20.17 -25.87 8.73
C CYS A 128 -20.69 -24.90 9.80
N PRO A 129 -21.96 -25.02 10.23
CA PRO A 129 -22.59 -24.09 11.17
C PRO A 129 -21.85 -23.93 12.51
N LEU A 130 -21.13 -24.97 12.96
CA LEU A 130 -20.30 -24.92 14.16
C LEU A 130 -19.23 -23.83 14.08
N PHE A 131 -18.69 -23.57 12.89
CA PHE A 131 -17.64 -22.59 12.64
C PHE A 131 -18.14 -21.25 12.11
N ARG A 132 -19.44 -20.96 12.23
CA ARG A 132 -20.02 -19.67 11.80
C ARG A 132 -19.34 -18.46 12.47
N GLY A 133 -18.80 -18.64 13.67
CA GLY A 133 -18.01 -17.61 14.38
C GLY A 133 -16.77 -17.14 13.61
N LEU A 134 -16.16 -18.00 12.78
CA LEU A 134 -14.95 -17.65 12.02
C LEU A 134 -15.21 -16.52 11.01
N GLY A 135 -16.39 -16.48 10.39
CA GLY A 135 -16.76 -15.40 9.47
C GLY A 135 -16.82 -14.03 10.17
N TYR A 136 -17.34 -13.99 11.40
CA TYR A 136 -17.34 -12.76 12.21
C TYR A 136 -15.91 -12.35 12.61
N CYS A 137 -15.05 -13.32 12.97
CA CYS A 137 -13.64 -13.06 13.24
C CYS A 137 -12.89 -12.49 12.02
N MET A 138 -13.13 -13.04 10.83
CA MET A 138 -12.55 -12.55 9.57
C MET A 138 -12.92 -11.09 9.30
N ILE A 139 -14.20 -10.73 9.46
CA ILE A 139 -14.66 -9.34 9.31
C ILE A 139 -14.02 -8.43 10.36
N LEU A 140 -13.94 -8.87 11.63
CA LEU A 140 -13.31 -8.08 12.69
C LEU A 140 -11.82 -7.81 12.40
N VAL A 141 -11.08 -8.85 12.01
CA VAL A 141 -9.65 -8.72 11.65
C VAL A 141 -9.50 -7.79 10.45
N SER A 142 -10.32 -7.94 9.42
CA SER A 142 -10.33 -7.03 8.26
C SER A 142 -10.64 -5.59 8.66
N ALA A 143 -11.61 -5.35 9.55
CA ALA A 143 -11.93 -4.00 10.03
C ALA A 143 -10.76 -3.38 10.80
N MET A 144 -10.11 -4.13 11.69
CA MET A 144 -8.91 -3.66 12.40
C MET A 144 -7.75 -3.36 11.44
N ALA A 145 -7.53 -4.23 10.45
CA ALA A 145 -6.51 -4.01 9.42
C ALA A 145 -6.81 -2.75 8.60
N CYS A 146 -8.07 -2.51 8.23
CA CYS A 146 -8.49 -1.32 7.49
C CYS A 146 -8.17 -0.02 8.24
N ILE A 147 -8.43 0.01 9.56
CA ILE A 147 -8.14 1.20 10.39
C ILE A 147 -6.64 1.48 10.43
N TYR A 148 -5.83 0.46 10.72
CA TYR A 148 -4.38 0.61 10.85
C TYR A 148 -3.73 0.98 9.51
N TYR A 149 -4.08 0.30 8.43
CA TYR A 149 -3.44 0.58 7.14
C TYR A 149 -3.86 1.92 6.54
N ASN A 150 -5.09 2.40 6.77
CA ASN A 150 -5.46 3.75 6.34
C ASN A 150 -4.62 4.82 7.07
N ALA A 151 -4.23 4.56 8.33
CA ALA A 151 -3.26 5.42 9.02
C ALA A 151 -1.88 5.39 8.31
N VAL A 152 -1.42 4.23 7.84
CA VAL A 152 -0.20 4.14 7.04
C VAL A 152 -0.31 4.91 5.72
N LEU A 153 -1.43 4.79 5.01
CA LEU A 153 -1.71 5.57 3.80
C LEU A 153 -1.68 7.07 4.06
N SER A 154 -2.18 7.53 5.21
CA SER A 154 -2.14 8.95 5.58
C SER A 154 -0.70 9.47 5.71
N TRP A 155 0.22 8.67 6.25
CA TRP A 155 1.63 9.05 6.31
C TRP A 155 2.22 9.16 4.92
N ILE A 156 1.96 8.18 4.05
CA ILE A 156 2.45 8.17 2.66
C ILE A 156 1.91 9.39 1.89
N LEU A 157 0.64 9.74 2.05
CA LEU A 157 0.04 10.94 1.46
C LEU A 157 0.70 12.22 1.96
N TYR A 158 1.01 12.29 3.26
CA TYR A 158 1.70 13.45 3.83
C TYR A 158 3.12 13.61 3.27
N TYR A 159 3.86 12.51 3.13
CA TYR A 159 5.18 12.51 2.47
C TYR A 159 5.09 12.86 0.98
N LEU A 160 4.07 12.36 0.28
CA LEU A 160 3.83 12.68 -1.13
C LEU A 160 3.55 14.18 -1.31
N TYR A 161 2.67 14.75 -0.48
CA TYR A 161 2.41 16.19 -0.46
C TYR A 161 3.70 16.99 -0.16
N SER A 162 4.44 16.56 0.85
CA SER A 162 5.72 17.18 1.26
C SER A 162 6.85 17.01 0.24
N SER A 163 6.67 16.18 -0.79
CA SER A 163 7.63 16.00 -1.88
C SER A 163 7.49 17.04 -2.99
N PHE A 164 6.37 17.78 -3.04
CA PHE A 164 6.14 18.84 -4.03
C PHE A 164 6.78 20.18 -3.61
N THR A 165 8.00 20.12 -3.08
CA THR A 165 8.81 21.28 -2.71
C THR A 165 10.12 21.27 -3.51
N LYS A 166 10.76 22.44 -3.63
CA LYS A 166 12.06 22.55 -4.31
C LYS A 166 13.15 21.78 -3.56
N ASP A 167 13.20 22.00 -2.25
CA ASP A 167 14.09 21.30 -1.31
C ASP A 167 13.24 20.39 -0.42
N LEU A 168 13.67 19.14 -0.25
CA LEU A 168 12.92 18.15 0.54
C LEU A 168 13.02 18.47 2.04
N PRO A 169 11.90 18.44 2.80
CA PRO A 169 11.89 18.77 4.24
C PRO A 169 12.74 17.86 5.14
N TRP A 170 13.05 16.65 4.69
CA TRP A 170 13.93 15.69 5.37
C TRP A 170 15.36 15.66 4.80
N GLY A 171 15.66 16.56 3.87
CA GLY A 171 16.99 16.66 3.26
C GLY A 171 17.96 17.55 4.06
N ARG A 172 17.45 18.41 4.95
CA ARG A 172 18.26 19.32 5.77
C ARG A 172 17.68 19.51 7.17
N CYS A 173 18.55 19.84 8.11
CA CYS A 173 18.24 20.38 9.43
C CYS A 173 17.95 21.89 9.33
N GLY A 174 17.32 22.47 10.36
CA GLY A 174 17.00 23.90 10.43
C GLY A 174 15.51 24.23 10.32
N HIS A 175 14.65 23.23 10.41
CA HIS A 175 13.21 23.42 10.55
C HIS A 175 12.79 23.54 12.01
N TRP A 176 11.57 24.04 12.25
CA TRP A 176 11.04 24.26 13.61
C TRP A 176 10.88 22.99 14.45
N TRP A 177 10.83 21.82 13.82
CA TRP A 177 10.75 20.52 14.48
C TRP A 177 12.13 19.92 14.81
N ASN A 178 13.21 20.49 14.28
CA ASN A 178 14.53 19.93 14.49
C ASN A 178 15.09 20.27 15.86
N THR A 179 15.83 19.32 16.43
CA THR A 179 16.57 19.56 17.68
C THR A 179 17.97 20.09 17.37
N PRO A 180 18.67 20.68 18.36
CA PRO A 180 20.08 21.08 18.20
C PRO A 180 21.03 19.91 17.87
N THR A 181 20.59 18.66 18.05
CA THR A 181 21.38 17.44 17.78
C THR A 181 21.16 16.85 16.38
N CYS A 182 20.41 17.54 15.52
CA CYS A 182 20.16 17.12 14.14
C CYS A 182 21.44 17.13 13.30
N ILE A 183 21.69 16.04 12.56
CA ILE A 183 22.80 15.95 11.61
C ILE A 183 22.31 16.06 10.17
N ASP A 184 22.90 16.99 9.43
CA ASP A 184 22.70 17.16 7.99
C ASP A 184 23.38 16.05 7.18
N PRO A 185 22.70 15.46 6.19
CA PRO A 185 23.34 14.49 5.30
C PRO A 185 24.40 15.12 4.37
N VAL A 186 24.34 16.45 4.14
CA VAL A 186 25.21 17.18 3.20
C VAL A 186 26.38 17.86 3.89
N SER A 187 26.38 17.98 5.23
CA SER A 187 27.58 18.41 5.95
C SER A 187 28.56 17.25 6.03
N SER A 188 29.31 17.10 4.94
CA SER A 188 30.67 16.60 5.01
C SER A 188 31.42 17.53 5.98
N CYS A 189 31.34 17.27 7.29
CA CYS A 189 32.46 17.60 8.17
C CYS A 189 33.65 16.96 7.51
N ASN A 190 34.47 17.79 6.85
CA ASN A 190 35.67 17.33 6.18
C ASN A 190 36.38 16.37 7.13
N SER A 191 36.54 15.12 6.69
CA SER A 191 36.74 13.96 7.54
C SER A 191 37.87 14.17 8.54
N SER A 192 37.52 14.57 9.75
CA SER A 192 38.34 14.48 10.96
C SER A 192 37.46 14.61 12.19
N ALA A 193 36.50 13.68 12.33
CA ALA A 193 36.15 13.17 13.65
C ALA A 193 37.33 12.30 14.11
N PHE A 194 38.44 12.93 14.46
CA PHE A 194 39.58 12.24 15.05
C PHE A 194 39.27 12.04 16.52
N THR A 195 38.87 10.82 16.88
CA THR A 195 38.87 10.39 18.28
C THR A 195 40.33 10.22 18.71
N SER A 196 40.99 11.31 19.11
CA SER A 196 42.01 11.21 20.15
C SER A 196 41.28 11.28 21.49
N ASN A 197 41.76 10.53 22.48
CA ASN A 197 41.16 10.41 23.83
C ASN A 197 40.84 11.75 24.54
N ASP A 198 41.27 12.89 24.00
CA ASP A 198 41.17 14.23 24.61
C ASP A 198 40.35 15.29 23.83
N SER A 199 39.71 14.99 22.69
CA SER A 199 38.97 16.01 21.90
C SER A 199 37.77 15.52 21.08
N LEU A 200 36.68 16.30 21.07
CA LEU A 200 35.45 16.09 20.30
C LEU A 200 35.26 17.21 19.25
N SER A 201 35.19 16.89 17.96
CA SER A 201 34.81 17.84 16.91
C SER A 201 33.32 17.72 16.59
N LEU A 202 32.53 18.76 16.90
CA LEU A 202 31.13 18.88 16.50
C LEU A 202 31.03 19.84 15.31
N CYS A 203 30.27 19.48 14.27
CA CYS A 203 29.83 20.43 13.27
C CYS A 203 28.34 20.71 13.49
N TYR A 204 28.01 21.99 13.64
CA TYR A 204 26.64 22.48 13.63
C TYR A 204 26.61 23.76 12.80
N LEU A 205 25.44 24.10 12.28
CA LEU A 205 25.20 25.42 11.70
C LEU A 205 25.16 26.43 12.86
N GLY A 206 26.22 27.22 13.01
CA GLY A 206 26.26 28.34 13.94
C GLY A 206 25.52 29.53 13.35
N ASP A 207 24.51 30.04 14.06
CA ASP A 207 23.81 31.28 13.69
C ASP A 207 24.63 32.48 14.19
N ASP A 208 25.77 32.74 13.54
CA ASP A 208 26.48 34.01 13.69
C ASP A 208 26.03 34.94 12.56
N VAL A 209 25.11 35.84 12.92
CA VAL A 209 24.73 37.10 12.25
C VAL A 209 25.22 37.22 10.80
N GLY A 210 24.46 36.63 9.87
CA GLY A 210 24.46 37.04 8.46
C GLY A 210 25.42 36.31 7.51
N ASN A 211 26.10 35.24 7.92
CA ASN A 211 26.75 34.32 6.97
C ASN A 211 26.59 32.86 7.45
N GLU A 212 25.95 32.02 6.64
CA GLU A 212 25.90 30.57 6.84
C GLU A 212 27.31 29.98 6.68
N SER A 213 28.11 29.97 7.75
CA SER A 213 29.42 29.34 7.77
C SER A 213 29.44 28.10 8.65
N LEU A 214 30.00 27.01 8.11
CA LEU A 214 30.31 25.77 8.84
C LEU A 214 31.29 26.07 9.98
N VAL A 215 30.85 25.97 11.23
CA VAL A 215 31.71 26.15 12.41
C VAL A 215 32.27 24.79 12.82
N ASN A 216 33.58 24.61 12.69
CA ASN A 216 34.31 23.48 13.27
C ASN A 216 34.72 23.83 14.71
N SER A 217 34.05 23.27 15.70
CA SER A 217 34.42 23.43 17.12
C SER A 217 35.03 22.15 17.66
N THR A 218 36.30 22.18 18.02
CA THR A 218 36.98 21.13 18.79
C THR A 218 36.86 21.43 20.29
N VAL A 219 36.10 20.63 21.03
CA VAL A 219 35.93 20.74 22.49
C VAL A 219 36.82 19.70 23.16
N SER A 220 37.73 20.11 24.03
CA SER A 220 38.50 19.18 24.88
C SER A 220 37.66 18.73 26.08
N TRP A 221 37.70 17.45 26.46
CA TRP A 221 36.89 16.87 27.55
C TRP A 221 36.97 17.62 28.88
N ASN A 222 38.10 18.29 29.15
CA ASN A 222 38.32 19.03 30.40
C ASN A 222 37.54 20.36 30.49
N ASN A 223 36.95 20.84 29.39
CA ASN A 223 36.20 22.10 29.30
C ASN A 223 34.83 21.94 28.62
N ALA A 224 34.32 20.72 28.50
CA ALA A 224 32.98 20.50 27.97
C ALA A 224 31.94 20.95 29.01
N SER A 225 31.09 21.91 28.65
CA SER A 225 29.95 22.30 29.47
C SER A 225 28.99 21.10 29.62
N GLU A 226 28.24 21.02 30.72
CA GLU A 226 27.21 19.98 30.96
C GLU A 226 26.24 19.80 29.77
N THR A 227 26.01 20.86 29.00
CA THR A 227 25.22 20.86 27.76
C THR A 227 25.83 20.06 26.60
N VAL A 228 27.15 19.96 26.50
CA VAL A 228 27.84 19.16 25.45
C VAL A 228 27.84 17.67 25.82
N LEU A 229 27.96 17.36 27.11
CA LEU A 229 27.84 15.99 27.62
C LEU A 229 26.41 15.45 27.51
N SER A 230 25.39 16.27 27.80
CA SER A 230 23.99 15.86 27.62
C SER A 230 23.57 15.74 26.15
N ALA A 231 24.19 16.51 25.25
CA ALA A 231 24.03 16.34 23.80
C ALA A 231 24.66 15.05 23.25
N TYR A 232 25.66 14.46 23.96
CA TYR A 232 26.24 13.16 23.62
C TYR A 232 25.43 11.98 24.20
N GLU A 233 24.80 12.16 25.37
CA GLU A 233 23.83 11.17 25.88
C GLU A 233 22.60 11.03 24.97
N LEU A 234 22.29 12.08 24.18
CA LEU A 234 21.37 12.00 23.04
C LEU A 234 22.12 11.51 21.79
N ALA A 235 21.96 10.23 21.45
CA ALA A 235 22.45 9.72 20.17
C ALA A 235 21.98 10.64 19.00
N PRO A 236 22.89 11.22 18.21
CA PRO A 236 22.52 12.20 17.19
C PRO A 236 21.69 11.53 16.09
N LYS A 237 20.66 12.25 15.61
CA LYS A 237 19.67 11.74 14.66
C LYS A 237 19.78 12.44 13.32
N SER A 238 19.45 11.73 12.24
CA SER A 238 19.41 12.32 10.90
C SER A 238 18.20 13.25 10.74
N ALA A 239 18.29 14.21 9.82
CA ALA A 239 17.17 15.09 9.48
C ALA A 239 15.90 14.32 9.10
N ALA A 240 16.03 13.17 8.44
CA ALA A 240 14.91 12.31 8.07
C ALA A 240 14.28 11.61 9.28
N GLU A 241 15.09 11.16 10.25
CA GLU A 241 14.56 10.55 11.48
C GLU A 241 13.81 11.57 12.33
N GLU A 242 14.34 12.80 12.44
CA GLU A 242 13.66 13.88 13.15
C GLU A 242 12.38 14.32 12.44
N PHE A 243 12.39 14.41 11.10
CA PHE A 243 11.18 14.69 10.34
C PHE A 243 10.09 13.66 10.64
N TRP A 244 10.43 12.36 10.65
CA TRP A 244 9.50 11.29 10.98
C TRP A 244 8.98 11.37 12.42
N GLN A 245 9.87 11.52 13.40
CA GLN A 245 9.49 11.44 14.83
C GLN A 245 8.79 12.71 15.33
N TYR A 246 9.29 13.89 14.94
CA TYR A 246 8.86 15.17 15.51
C TYR A 246 7.88 15.95 14.64
N ASN A 247 7.90 15.78 13.31
CA ASN A 247 6.95 16.45 12.43
C ASN A 247 5.78 15.52 12.03
N VAL A 248 6.08 14.36 11.42
CA VAL A 248 5.05 13.44 10.90
C VAL A 248 4.26 12.80 12.03
N LEU A 249 4.95 12.12 12.96
CA LEU A 249 4.32 11.38 14.05
C LEU A 249 4.03 12.23 15.28
N ARG A 250 4.76 13.33 15.52
CA ARG A 250 4.81 14.07 16.79
C ARG A 250 4.75 13.13 18.01
N LYS A 251 5.72 12.22 18.06
CA LYS A 251 5.74 11.09 19.00
C LYS A 251 5.61 11.58 20.46
N SER A 252 4.64 11.03 21.19
CA SER A 252 4.46 11.30 22.61
C SER A 252 5.38 10.47 23.51
N SER A 253 5.42 10.81 24.80
CA SER A 253 6.21 10.15 25.85
C SER A 253 5.80 8.67 26.06
N GLY A 254 4.52 8.34 25.86
CA GLY A 254 4.00 6.98 25.99
C GLY A 254 2.50 6.88 25.70
N LEU A 255 1.96 5.65 25.79
CA LEU A 255 0.55 5.36 25.48
C LEU A 255 -0.45 6.11 26.39
N HIS A 256 -0.03 6.45 27.61
CA HIS A 256 -0.85 7.17 28.59
C HIS A 256 -1.10 8.63 28.20
N GLU A 257 -0.22 9.21 27.37
CA GLU A 257 -0.31 10.59 26.91
C GLU A 257 -0.41 10.59 25.38
N LEU A 258 -1.63 10.51 24.86
CA LEU A 258 -1.87 10.49 23.41
C LEU A 258 -1.65 11.87 22.74
N GLY A 259 -1.67 12.94 23.54
CA GLY A 259 -1.57 14.31 23.03
C GLY A 259 -2.79 14.75 22.21
N PRO A 260 -2.71 15.94 21.58
CA PRO A 260 -3.78 16.44 20.71
C PRO A 260 -3.80 15.71 19.36
N ILE A 261 -4.99 15.67 18.73
CA ILE A 261 -5.14 15.17 17.36
C ILE A 261 -4.40 16.08 16.40
N GLN A 262 -3.52 15.50 15.59
CA GLN A 262 -2.70 16.22 14.62
C GLN A 262 -3.52 16.54 13.37
N THR A 263 -3.68 17.82 13.06
CA THR A 263 -4.54 18.28 11.95
C THR A 263 -4.06 17.82 10.58
N HIS A 264 -2.74 17.80 10.35
CA HIS A 264 -2.16 17.33 9.08
C HIS A 264 -2.42 15.84 8.86
N SER A 265 -2.20 15.01 9.89
CA SER A 265 -2.47 13.56 9.83
C SER A 265 -3.97 13.27 9.70
N ALA A 266 -4.84 14.01 10.40
CA ALA A 266 -6.29 13.87 10.29
C ALA A 266 -6.81 14.21 8.88
N LEU A 267 -6.29 15.28 8.26
CA LEU A 267 -6.63 15.64 6.88
C LEU A 267 -6.15 14.58 5.88
N CYS A 268 -4.92 14.10 6.02
CA CYS A 268 -4.39 13.04 5.15
C CYS A 268 -5.16 11.73 5.33
N LEU A 269 -5.61 11.41 6.54
CA LEU A 269 -6.45 10.26 6.82
C LEU A 269 -7.83 10.39 6.17
N LEU A 270 -8.45 11.59 6.22
CA LEU A 270 -9.69 11.86 5.51
C LEU A 270 -9.52 11.66 4.00
N VAL A 271 -8.44 12.18 3.42
CA VAL A 271 -8.12 11.99 2.01
C VAL A 271 -7.90 10.50 1.68
N ALA A 272 -7.21 9.74 2.54
CA ALA A 272 -7.02 8.30 2.34
C ALA A 272 -8.37 7.56 2.28
N TRP A 273 -9.28 7.84 3.22
CA TRP A 273 -10.62 7.25 3.22
C TRP A 273 -11.44 7.66 1.99
N MET A 274 -11.34 8.91 1.56
CA MET A 274 -11.99 9.37 0.33
C MET A 274 -11.43 8.63 -0.90
N LEU A 275 -10.11 8.44 -1.00
CA LEU A 275 -9.49 7.70 -2.10
C LEU A 275 -9.95 6.23 -2.12
N VAL A 276 -9.94 5.55 -0.97
CA VAL A 276 -10.43 4.16 -0.86
C VAL A 276 -11.90 4.08 -1.24
N SER A 277 -12.73 5.02 -0.76
CA SER A 277 -14.15 5.09 -1.08
C SER A 277 -14.38 5.29 -2.58
N LEU A 278 -13.63 6.22 -3.20
CA LEU A 278 -13.69 6.48 -4.66
C LEU A 278 -13.35 5.24 -5.48
N CYS A 279 -12.37 4.44 -5.04
CA CYS A 279 -12.01 3.19 -5.72
C CYS A 279 -13.14 2.14 -5.64
N LEU A 280 -13.99 2.21 -4.62
CA LEU A 280 -15.08 1.27 -4.35
C LEU A 280 -16.49 1.78 -4.72
N VAL A 281 -16.65 2.98 -5.30
CA VAL A 281 -17.97 3.59 -5.58
C VAL A 281 -18.89 2.66 -6.37
N ARG A 282 -18.34 1.91 -7.35
CA ARG A 282 -19.08 0.91 -8.15
C ARG A 282 -18.67 -0.53 -7.84
N GLY A 283 -18.23 -0.78 -6.60
CA GLY A 283 -17.79 -2.11 -6.16
C GLY A 283 -16.66 -2.68 -7.01
N VAL A 284 -16.77 -3.96 -7.38
CA VAL A 284 -15.74 -4.69 -8.13
C VAL A 284 -15.53 -4.18 -9.56
N LYS A 285 -16.54 -3.54 -10.18
CA LYS A 285 -16.40 -2.93 -11.51
C LYS A 285 -15.42 -1.75 -11.51
N SER A 286 -15.47 -0.90 -10.48
CA SER A 286 -14.53 0.21 -10.29
C SER A 286 -13.15 -0.32 -9.91
N LEU A 287 -13.10 -1.24 -8.94
CA LEU A 287 -11.85 -1.87 -8.50
C LEU A 287 -11.08 -2.49 -9.67
N GLY A 288 -11.75 -3.27 -10.52
CA GLY A 288 -11.14 -3.92 -11.68
C GLY A 288 -10.49 -2.95 -12.67
N LYS A 289 -10.97 -1.70 -12.76
CA LYS A 289 -10.34 -0.66 -13.61
C LYS A 289 -9.18 0.03 -12.91
N VAL A 290 -9.30 0.31 -11.62
CA VAL A 290 -8.24 0.97 -10.83
C VAL A 290 -7.00 0.09 -10.77
N VAL A 291 -7.15 -1.23 -10.54
CA VAL A 291 -6.02 -2.17 -10.40
C VAL A 291 -5.10 -2.24 -11.61
N TYR A 292 -5.56 -1.90 -12.82
CA TYR A 292 -4.66 -1.82 -13.98
C TYR A 292 -3.55 -0.80 -13.79
N VAL A 293 -3.85 0.32 -13.12
CA VAL A 293 -2.85 1.35 -12.85
C VAL A 293 -2.12 1.01 -11.56
N THR A 294 -2.85 0.76 -10.49
CA THR A 294 -2.29 0.65 -9.15
C THR A 294 -1.47 -0.62 -8.94
N ALA A 295 -1.80 -1.73 -9.62
CA ALA A 295 -1.02 -2.95 -9.52
C ALA A 295 0.19 -2.95 -10.46
N LEU A 296 0.10 -2.33 -11.65
CA LEU A 296 1.18 -2.33 -12.65
C LEU A 296 2.21 -1.23 -12.44
N LEU A 297 1.78 -0.04 -12.00
CA LEU A 297 2.66 1.11 -11.78
C LEU A 297 3.81 0.80 -10.80
N PRO A 298 3.60 0.07 -9.69
CA PRO A 298 4.69 -0.31 -8.81
C PRO A 298 5.79 -1.11 -9.50
N TYR A 299 5.48 -2.03 -10.41
CA TYR A 299 6.52 -2.78 -11.14
C TYR A 299 7.34 -1.90 -12.07
N LEU A 300 6.69 -0.93 -12.75
CA LEU A 300 7.39 0.05 -13.56
C LEU A 300 8.35 0.89 -12.69
N LEU A 301 7.85 1.42 -11.57
CA LEU A 301 8.63 2.26 -10.66
C LEU A 301 9.75 1.48 -9.98
N LEU A 302 9.51 0.25 -9.52
CA LEU A 302 10.54 -0.64 -8.98
C LEU A 302 11.66 -0.88 -10.00
N THR A 303 11.33 -1.04 -11.28
CA THR A 303 12.33 -1.21 -12.34
C THR A 303 13.16 0.06 -12.55
N ILE A 304 12.53 1.23 -12.53
CA ILE A 304 13.23 2.53 -12.59
C ILE A 304 14.17 2.69 -11.38
N PHE A 305 13.70 2.36 -10.17
CA PHE A 305 14.52 2.40 -8.96
C PHE A 305 15.64 1.36 -8.97
N LEU A 306 15.42 0.17 -9.53
CA LEU A 306 16.46 -0.84 -9.66
C LEU A 306 17.58 -0.35 -10.58
N VAL A 307 17.23 0.18 -11.76
CA VAL A 307 18.21 0.71 -12.72
C VAL A 307 18.99 1.85 -12.07
N ARG A 308 18.31 2.81 -11.42
CA ARG A 308 18.98 3.91 -10.73
C ARG A 308 19.86 3.41 -9.58
N GLY A 309 19.34 2.54 -8.73
CA GLY A 309 20.01 1.97 -7.58
C GLY A 309 21.27 1.20 -7.97
N ALA A 310 21.21 0.39 -9.03
CA ALA A 310 22.36 -0.34 -9.55
C ALA A 310 23.47 0.58 -10.10
N MET A 311 23.14 1.80 -10.52
CA MET A 311 24.12 2.80 -10.97
C MET A 311 24.79 3.57 -9.82
N LEU A 312 24.32 3.41 -8.57
CA LEU A 312 24.88 4.10 -7.42
C LEU A 312 26.17 3.42 -6.90
N PRO A 313 27.14 4.21 -6.39
CA PRO A 313 28.35 3.63 -5.83
C PRO A 313 28.02 2.83 -4.56
N GLY A 314 28.53 1.60 -4.43
CA GLY A 314 28.27 0.75 -3.26
C GLY A 314 27.01 -0.11 -3.36
N ALA A 315 26.21 0.03 -4.43
CA ALA A 315 25.05 -0.83 -4.67
C ALA A 315 25.42 -2.33 -4.74
N GLY A 316 26.60 -2.64 -5.29
CA GLY A 316 27.12 -4.00 -5.35
C GLY A 316 27.32 -4.64 -3.97
N ASP A 317 27.77 -3.86 -2.97
CA ASP A 317 27.99 -4.35 -1.61
C ASP A 317 26.66 -4.69 -0.93
N GLY A 318 25.62 -3.87 -1.15
CA GLY A 318 24.26 -4.13 -0.68
C GLY A 318 23.63 -5.36 -1.30
N ILE A 319 23.72 -5.51 -2.63
CA ILE A 319 23.20 -6.70 -3.34
C ILE A 319 23.99 -7.96 -2.94
N LEU A 320 25.31 -7.86 -2.77
CA LEU A 320 26.13 -8.96 -2.30
C LEU A 320 25.71 -9.38 -0.89
N PHE A 321 25.46 -8.43 0.01
CA PHE A 321 24.94 -8.72 1.35
C PHE A 321 23.57 -9.41 1.28
N TYR A 322 22.68 -8.95 0.38
CA TYR A 322 21.37 -9.56 0.18
C TYR A 322 21.44 -11.02 -0.24
N LEU A 323 22.34 -11.35 -1.17
CA LEU A 323 22.43 -12.71 -1.72
C LEU A 323 23.38 -13.64 -0.95
N ARG A 324 24.31 -13.11 -0.16
CA ARG A 324 25.27 -13.92 0.60
C ARG A 324 24.53 -14.73 1.67
N PRO A 325 24.51 -16.07 1.59
CA PRO A 325 23.77 -16.88 2.54
C PRO A 325 24.60 -17.12 3.81
N ASP A 326 24.07 -16.75 4.97
CA ASP A 326 24.60 -17.18 6.26
C ASP A 326 23.78 -18.36 6.83
N PHE A 327 24.19 -19.58 6.48
CA PHE A 327 23.52 -20.81 6.90
C PHE A 327 23.53 -21.02 8.42
N SER A 328 24.42 -20.35 9.16
CA SER A 328 24.46 -20.47 10.62
C SER A 328 23.15 -19.95 11.24
N ARG A 329 22.52 -18.94 10.63
CA ARG A 329 21.27 -18.34 11.10
C ARG A 329 20.07 -19.28 10.98
N LEU A 330 20.08 -20.22 10.03
CA LEU A 330 18.99 -21.18 9.84
C LEU A 330 18.84 -22.19 10.99
N THR A 331 19.88 -22.35 11.82
CA THR A 331 19.81 -23.18 13.03
C THR A 331 18.87 -22.58 14.08
N ASN A 332 18.63 -21.27 14.03
CA ASN A 332 17.74 -20.59 14.94
C ASN A 332 16.29 -20.73 14.48
N PHE A 333 15.44 -21.34 15.31
CA PHE A 333 14.03 -21.55 15.03
C PHE A 333 13.25 -20.23 14.82
N THR A 334 13.69 -19.12 15.43
CA THR A 334 13.07 -17.81 15.23
C THR A 334 13.08 -17.38 13.76
N VAL A 335 14.11 -17.75 12.99
CA VAL A 335 14.18 -17.44 11.56
C VAL A 335 13.05 -18.10 10.78
N TRP A 336 12.70 -19.34 11.14
CA TRP A 336 11.61 -20.09 10.52
C TRP A 336 10.24 -19.51 10.89
N ILE A 337 10.04 -19.11 12.16
CA ILE A 337 8.83 -18.42 12.58
C ILE A 337 8.67 -17.09 11.83
N GLU A 338 9.72 -16.28 11.74
CA GLU A 338 9.67 -14.99 11.05
C GLU A 338 9.40 -15.16 9.54
N ALA A 339 9.94 -16.20 8.91
CA ALA A 339 9.65 -16.55 7.51
C ALA A 339 8.19 -16.98 7.33
N CYS A 340 7.68 -17.84 8.20
CA CYS A 340 6.28 -18.27 8.20
C CYS A 340 5.35 -17.08 8.37
N LEU A 341 5.55 -16.26 9.41
CA LEU A 341 4.75 -15.06 9.65
C LEU A 341 4.81 -14.09 8.47
N GLN A 342 5.97 -13.93 7.83
CA GLN A 342 6.06 -13.09 6.64
C GLN A 342 5.16 -13.60 5.51
N VAL A 343 5.17 -14.90 5.19
CA VAL A 343 4.30 -15.48 4.16
C VAL A 343 2.82 -15.26 4.49
N PHE A 344 2.41 -15.51 5.74
CA PHE A 344 1.02 -15.33 6.16
C PHE A 344 0.58 -13.86 6.15
N TYR A 345 1.43 -12.93 6.59
CA TYR A 345 1.12 -11.49 6.57
C TYR A 345 1.23 -10.86 5.17
N SER A 346 1.97 -11.48 4.23
CA SER A 346 2.06 -11.03 2.84
C SER A 346 0.85 -11.49 2.03
N LEU A 347 0.59 -12.81 2.02
CA LEU A 347 -0.52 -13.38 1.25
C LEU A 347 -1.91 -13.10 1.84
N GLY A 348 -2.00 -12.77 3.14
CA GLY A 348 -3.24 -12.46 3.84
C GLY A 348 -4.32 -13.55 3.91
N PRO A 349 -4.02 -14.88 3.91
CA PRO A 349 -5.07 -15.87 4.10
C PRO A 349 -5.72 -15.71 5.48
N ALA A 350 -6.97 -16.16 5.60
CA ALA A 350 -7.81 -16.12 6.78
C ALA A 350 -8.33 -14.73 7.18
N TRP A 351 -8.19 -13.72 6.32
CA TRP A 351 -8.72 -12.37 6.58
C TRP A 351 -10.09 -12.17 5.91
N GLY A 352 -10.44 -13.01 4.94
CA GLY A 352 -11.74 -12.99 4.25
C GLY A 352 -11.80 -12.10 3.01
N GLY A 353 -10.76 -11.32 2.73
CA GLY A 353 -10.64 -10.53 1.49
C GLY A 353 -10.59 -11.40 0.24
N LEU A 354 -9.78 -12.47 0.26
CA LEU A 354 -9.67 -13.44 -0.85
C LEU A 354 -11.00 -14.12 -1.17
N ILE A 355 -11.69 -14.61 -0.14
CA ILE A 355 -13.01 -15.25 -0.26
C ILE A 355 -14.01 -14.28 -0.90
N THR A 356 -14.03 -13.03 -0.43
CA THR A 356 -14.96 -12.00 -0.91
C THR A 356 -14.68 -11.65 -2.36
N MET A 357 -13.43 -11.41 -2.76
CA MET A 357 -13.08 -11.14 -4.16
C MET A 357 -13.38 -12.32 -5.09
N ALA A 358 -13.10 -13.55 -4.64
CA ALA A 358 -13.37 -14.75 -5.43
C ALA A 358 -14.87 -15.04 -5.59
N SER A 359 -15.72 -14.55 -4.68
CA SER A 359 -17.19 -14.70 -4.76
C SER A 359 -17.84 -14.00 -5.97
N PHE A 360 -17.14 -13.01 -6.54
CA PHE A 360 -17.54 -12.29 -7.75
C PHE A 360 -16.99 -12.95 -9.05
N ASN A 361 -16.21 -14.04 -8.92
CA ASN A 361 -15.65 -14.76 -10.07
C ASN A 361 -16.67 -15.69 -10.73
N GLN A 362 -16.41 -16.07 -11.97
CA GLN A 362 -17.22 -17.05 -12.68
C GLN A 362 -16.96 -18.46 -12.14
N PHE A 363 -18.01 -19.29 -12.05
CA PHE A 363 -17.90 -20.63 -11.45
C PHE A 363 -16.89 -21.54 -12.17
N HIS A 364 -16.86 -21.50 -13.50
CA HIS A 364 -15.97 -22.33 -14.32
C HIS A 364 -14.57 -21.72 -14.57
N ASN A 365 -14.25 -20.56 -13.97
CA ASN A 365 -12.91 -19.99 -14.12
C ASN A 365 -11.86 -20.84 -13.38
N ASN A 366 -10.63 -20.89 -13.89
CA ASN A 366 -9.56 -21.70 -13.31
C ASN A 366 -8.93 -21.00 -12.09
N CYS A 367 -9.56 -21.17 -10.92
CA CYS A 367 -9.07 -20.62 -9.65
C CYS A 367 -7.68 -21.12 -9.25
N PHE A 368 -7.28 -22.33 -9.67
CA PHE A 368 -5.97 -22.89 -9.34
C PHE A 368 -4.84 -22.11 -10.03
N ARG A 369 -5.01 -21.82 -11.33
CA ARG A 369 -4.07 -20.97 -12.07
C ARG A 369 -3.99 -19.57 -11.44
N ASP A 370 -5.13 -18.97 -11.14
CA ASP A 370 -5.19 -17.61 -10.62
C ASP A 370 -4.54 -17.50 -9.22
N ALA A 371 -4.78 -18.50 -8.36
CA ALA A 371 -4.14 -18.59 -7.04
C ALA A 371 -2.62 -18.77 -7.11
N ILE A 372 -2.12 -19.61 -8.02
CA ILE A 372 -0.67 -19.76 -8.24
C ILE A 372 -0.06 -18.46 -8.73
N ILE A 373 -0.70 -17.78 -9.70
CA ILE A 373 -0.19 -16.51 -10.23
C ILE A 373 -0.12 -15.46 -9.12
N GLY A 374 -1.19 -15.29 -8.33
CA GLY A 374 -1.23 -14.29 -7.24
C GLY A 374 -0.17 -14.54 -6.18
N SER A 375 -0.06 -15.79 -5.70
CA SER A 375 0.90 -16.16 -4.64
C SER A 375 2.36 -16.15 -5.10
N MET A 376 2.64 -16.57 -6.35
CA MET A 376 3.98 -16.46 -6.91
C MET A 376 4.38 -15.02 -7.21
N ALA A 377 3.43 -14.18 -7.66
CA ALA A 377 3.68 -12.76 -7.86
C ALA A 377 4.07 -12.08 -6.55
N ASP A 378 3.42 -12.39 -5.43
CA ASP A 378 3.81 -11.91 -4.09
C ASP A 378 5.25 -12.29 -3.71
N GLY A 379 5.59 -13.57 -3.82
CA GLY A 379 6.93 -14.06 -3.49
C GLY A 379 8.02 -13.47 -4.39
N LEU A 380 7.78 -13.41 -5.70
CA LEU A 380 8.72 -12.86 -6.68
C LEU A 380 8.85 -11.34 -6.55
N THR A 381 7.77 -10.62 -6.24
CA THR A 381 7.82 -9.18 -6.03
C THR A 381 8.57 -8.83 -4.76
N SER A 382 8.42 -9.62 -3.70
CA SER A 382 9.23 -9.48 -2.48
C SER A 382 10.72 -9.65 -2.78
N PHE A 383 11.07 -10.68 -3.54
CA PHE A 383 12.45 -10.94 -3.97
C PHE A 383 13.00 -9.82 -4.86
N TYR A 384 12.22 -9.36 -5.84
CA TYR A 384 12.57 -8.27 -6.75
C TYR A 384 12.73 -6.94 -6.01
N GLY A 385 11.78 -6.62 -5.12
CA GLY A 385 11.82 -5.47 -4.23
C GLY A 385 13.06 -5.52 -3.32
N GLY A 386 13.51 -6.70 -2.90
CA GLY A 386 14.79 -6.90 -2.23
C GLY A 386 15.96 -6.29 -3.00
N PHE A 387 16.11 -6.56 -4.29
CA PHE A 387 17.20 -5.97 -5.09
C PHE A 387 17.16 -4.44 -5.14
N VAL A 388 15.97 -3.89 -5.38
CA VAL A 388 15.78 -2.43 -5.31
C VAL A 388 16.25 -1.94 -3.95
N ILE A 389 15.79 -2.62 -2.90
CA ILE A 389 15.93 -2.11 -1.56
C ILE A 389 17.39 -2.12 -1.09
N PHE A 390 18.07 -3.25 -1.31
CA PHE A 390 19.45 -3.43 -0.92
C PHE A 390 20.43 -2.65 -1.80
N SER A 391 20.08 -2.31 -3.05
CA SER A 391 20.93 -1.47 -3.89
C SER A 391 21.10 -0.05 -3.31
N VAL A 392 20.01 0.54 -2.82
CA VAL A 392 20.01 1.89 -2.21
C VAL A 392 20.59 1.84 -0.79
N VAL A 393 20.29 0.81 0.01
CA VAL A 393 20.89 0.66 1.34
C VAL A 393 22.41 0.46 1.24
N GLY A 394 22.90 -0.26 0.22
CA GLY A 394 24.34 -0.40 -0.05
C GLY A 394 25.02 0.94 -0.36
N PHE A 395 24.37 1.79 -1.14
CA PHE A 395 24.80 3.17 -1.38
C PHE A 395 24.88 3.98 -0.06
N MET A 396 23.83 3.93 0.76
CA MET A 396 23.82 4.62 2.06
C MET A 396 24.92 4.11 2.99
N ALA A 397 25.14 2.81 3.05
CA ALA A 397 26.17 2.20 3.89
C ALA A 397 27.57 2.67 3.48
N LYS A 398 27.84 2.74 2.17
CA LYS A 398 29.10 3.26 1.64
C LYS A 398 29.31 4.74 1.98
N GLU A 399 28.26 5.53 1.92
CA GLU A 399 28.33 6.96 2.20
C GLU A 399 28.48 7.26 3.69
N ALA A 400 27.77 6.53 4.55
CA ALA A 400 27.89 6.60 6.00
C ALA A 400 29.13 5.86 6.54
N ASN A 401 29.99 5.33 5.65
CA ASN A 401 31.18 4.54 5.96
C ASN A 401 30.93 3.47 7.05
N THR A 402 29.81 2.77 6.92
CA THR A 402 29.31 1.79 7.89
C THR A 402 28.85 0.53 7.17
N THR A 403 28.49 -0.49 7.93
CA THR A 403 28.00 -1.75 7.40
C THR A 403 26.49 -1.68 7.16
N VAL A 404 26.02 -2.43 6.15
CA VAL A 404 24.62 -2.45 5.69
C VAL A 404 23.63 -2.76 6.82
N ASP A 405 24.02 -3.58 7.79
CA ASP A 405 23.21 -3.97 8.95
C ASP A 405 22.89 -2.82 9.91
N LYS A 406 23.74 -1.79 9.97
CA LYS A 406 23.57 -0.64 10.89
C LYS A 406 22.67 0.46 10.33
N VAL A 407 22.49 0.51 9.01
CA VAL A 407 21.71 1.55 8.33
C VAL A 407 20.23 1.17 8.24
N ALA A 408 19.91 -0.12 8.30
CA ALA A 408 18.55 -0.60 8.18
C ALA A 408 17.77 -0.50 9.50
N THR A 409 16.85 0.46 9.58
CA THR A 409 15.90 0.60 10.68
C THR A 409 14.71 -0.37 10.55
N GLN A 410 14.11 -0.77 11.67
CA GLN A 410 13.01 -1.74 11.66
C GLN A 410 11.67 -1.11 11.23
N GLY A 411 10.84 -1.90 10.54
CA GLY A 411 9.44 -1.57 10.27
C GLY A 411 9.26 -0.38 9.29
N PRO A 412 8.34 0.56 9.55
CA PRO A 412 8.12 1.71 8.66
C PRO A 412 9.34 2.64 8.58
N GLY A 413 10.26 2.58 9.55
CA GLY A 413 11.49 3.38 9.54
C GLY A 413 12.36 3.12 8.31
N LEU A 414 12.39 1.89 7.78
CA LEU A 414 13.17 1.62 6.57
C LEU A 414 12.68 2.48 5.41
N ALA A 415 11.37 2.48 5.13
CA ALA A 415 10.82 3.20 3.99
C ALA A 415 10.49 4.67 4.24
N LEU A 416 10.28 5.10 5.49
CA LEU A 416 9.89 6.47 5.83
C LEU A 416 11.04 7.30 6.42
N VAL A 417 12.17 6.67 6.75
CA VAL A 417 13.39 7.35 7.24
C VAL A 417 14.58 7.06 6.34
N ALA A 418 15.01 5.80 6.25
CA ALA A 418 16.24 5.47 5.51
C ALA A 418 16.10 5.74 4.00
N TYR A 419 14.96 5.38 3.40
CA TYR A 419 14.69 5.63 1.98
C TYR A 419 14.62 7.12 1.61
N PRO A 420 13.83 7.95 2.31
CA PRO A 420 13.77 9.37 2.03
C PRO A 420 15.13 10.05 2.23
N GLU A 421 15.92 9.57 3.20
CA GLU A 421 17.31 10.00 3.40
C GLU A 421 18.22 9.61 2.23
N ALA A 422 18.10 8.41 1.66
CA ALA A 422 18.86 8.07 0.46
C ALA A 422 18.45 8.92 -0.76
N ILE A 423 17.14 9.15 -0.91
CA ILE A 423 16.56 9.92 -2.00
C ILE A 423 17.00 11.38 -1.96
N SER A 424 17.15 11.98 -0.77
CA SER A 424 17.59 13.37 -0.61
C SER A 424 18.99 13.64 -1.16
N LYS A 425 19.77 12.58 -1.36
CA LYS A 425 21.15 12.61 -1.85
C LYS A 425 21.26 12.34 -3.36
N LEU A 426 20.17 11.97 -4.02
CA LEU A 426 20.13 11.77 -5.46
C LEU A 426 20.02 13.13 -6.19
N PRO A 427 20.47 13.21 -7.46
CA PRO A 427 20.21 14.40 -8.27
C PRO A 427 18.71 14.55 -8.51
N LEU A 428 18.21 15.79 -8.40
CA LEU A 428 16.77 16.11 -8.45
C LEU A 428 15.94 15.31 -7.41
N PRO A 429 16.22 15.44 -6.10
CA PRO A 429 15.54 14.64 -5.07
C PRO A 429 14.01 14.64 -5.12
N PRO A 430 13.31 15.78 -5.38
CA PRO A 430 11.84 15.79 -5.42
C PRO A 430 11.23 14.83 -6.44
N LEU A 431 11.87 14.63 -7.59
CA LEU A 431 11.37 13.73 -8.63
C LEU A 431 11.34 12.28 -8.12
N TRP A 432 12.43 11.83 -7.50
CA TRP A 432 12.55 10.49 -6.94
C TRP A 432 11.62 10.29 -5.76
N ALA A 433 11.45 11.31 -4.91
CA ALA A 433 10.54 11.26 -3.76
C ALA A 433 9.08 11.10 -4.22
N VAL A 434 8.62 11.89 -5.18
CA VAL A 434 7.26 11.78 -5.75
C VAL A 434 7.04 10.38 -6.32
N MET A 435 7.96 9.87 -7.16
CA MET A 435 7.86 8.51 -7.70
C MET A 435 7.78 7.44 -6.60
N PHE A 436 8.63 7.55 -5.57
CA PHE A 436 8.68 6.59 -4.48
C PHE A 436 7.39 6.57 -3.65
N PHE A 437 6.89 7.74 -3.24
CA PHE A 437 5.67 7.79 -2.43
C PHE A 437 4.40 7.53 -3.25
N THR A 438 4.38 7.84 -4.54
CA THR A 438 3.31 7.39 -5.44
C THR A 438 3.30 5.87 -5.59
N MET A 439 4.47 5.23 -5.69
CA MET A 439 4.58 3.76 -5.67
C MET A 439 4.03 3.17 -4.37
N LEU A 440 4.44 3.68 -3.21
CA LEU A 440 3.95 3.20 -1.92
C LEU A 440 2.44 3.44 -1.75
N LEU A 441 1.93 4.56 -2.27
CA LEU A 441 0.50 4.87 -2.28
C LEU A 441 -0.28 3.86 -3.11
N ALA A 442 0.18 3.54 -4.33
CA ALA A 442 -0.46 2.56 -5.20
C ALA A 442 -0.51 1.16 -4.55
N LEU A 443 0.62 0.69 -4.00
CA LEU A 443 0.71 -0.59 -3.28
C LEU A 443 -0.21 -0.65 -2.06
N GLY A 444 -0.23 0.41 -1.25
CA GLY A 444 -1.09 0.47 -0.08
C GLY A 444 -2.57 0.55 -0.45
N LEU A 445 -2.92 1.29 -1.50
CA LEU A 445 -4.29 1.46 -1.95
C LEU A 445 -4.88 0.13 -2.43
N ASP A 446 -4.14 -0.64 -3.22
CA ASP A 446 -4.62 -1.93 -3.74
C ASP A 446 -4.94 -2.93 -2.64
N SER A 447 -4.01 -3.10 -1.69
CA SER A 447 -4.24 -4.01 -0.58
C SER A 447 -5.40 -3.54 0.30
N GLN A 448 -5.55 -2.23 0.51
CA GLN A 448 -6.68 -1.67 1.27
C GLN A 448 -8.02 -1.86 0.58
N VAL A 449 -8.11 -1.46 -0.68
CA VAL A 449 -9.35 -1.55 -1.42
C VAL A 449 -9.82 -3.00 -1.54
N SER A 450 -8.87 -3.93 -1.75
CA SER A 450 -9.15 -5.37 -1.82
C SER A 450 -9.61 -5.97 -0.48
N CYS A 451 -9.14 -5.45 0.66
CA CYS A 451 -9.63 -5.82 1.99
C CYS A 451 -11.03 -5.26 2.30
N THR A 452 -11.35 -4.07 1.79
CA THR A 452 -12.59 -3.33 2.10
C THR A 452 -13.73 -3.61 1.12
N VAL A 453 -13.55 -4.48 0.13
CA VAL A 453 -14.60 -4.86 -0.82
C VAL A 453 -15.87 -5.26 -0.08
N LYS A 454 -16.98 -4.59 -0.42
CA LYS A 454 -18.28 -4.82 0.23
C LYS A 454 -18.65 -6.31 0.12
N PRO A 455 -18.95 -6.97 1.25
CA PRO A 455 -19.38 -8.36 1.24
C PRO A 455 -20.65 -8.51 0.40
N ARG A 456 -20.68 -9.57 -0.39
CA ARG A 456 -21.92 -10.05 -1.00
C ARG A 456 -22.81 -10.68 0.08
N PHE A 457 -24.03 -10.17 0.24
CA PHE A 457 -25.01 -10.67 1.20
C PHE A 457 -25.85 -11.80 0.62
#